data_AF-A0A239NEY8-F1
#
_entry.id   AF-A0A239NEY8-F1
#
_cell.length_a   1.000
_cell.length_b   1.000
_cell.length_c   1.000
_cell.angle_alpha   90.00
_cell.angle_beta   90.00
_cell.angle_gamma   90.00
#
_symmetry.space_group_name_H-M   'P 1'
#
loop_
_entity.id
_entity.type
_entity.pdbx_description
1 polymer ?
#
loop_
_entity_poly.entity_id
_entity_poly.type
_entity_poly.pdbx_seq_one_letter_code
_entity_poly.pdbx_strand_id
1 'polypeptide(L)'
;MFDHAKWVFYAATAYTWLGDDDRAEEHALETIQMHTRPDGTSNAPMRVADAHIDLGIVHARRGNLDAAVEQGMTAFDIDRKSLTDLVNRAADLDRVIRQRYRREALAEEFHERYVTARRALITRRPELLD
;
A
#
# COMPACT_ATOMS: atom_id res chain seq x y z
N MET A 1 -21.00 -19.59 2.46
CA MET A 1 -21.07 -18.53 3.49
C MET A 1 -20.33 -17.32 2.94
N PHE A 2 -20.93 -16.13 3.03
CA PHE A 2 -20.31 -14.88 2.57
C PHE A 2 -19.31 -14.39 3.63
N ASP A 3 -18.11 -14.01 3.20
CA ASP A 3 -17.07 -13.42 4.05
C ASP A 3 -16.96 -11.93 3.74
N HIS A 4 -17.55 -11.11 4.62
CA HIS A 4 -17.61 -9.65 4.46
C HIS A 4 -16.21 -9.02 4.49
N ALA A 5 -15.35 -9.44 5.43
CA ALA A 5 -14.01 -8.90 5.55
C ALA A 5 -13.15 -9.16 4.30
N LYS A 6 -13.34 -10.33 3.68
CA LYS A 6 -12.71 -10.63 2.39
C LYS A 6 -13.29 -9.77 1.26
N TRP A 7 -14.60 -9.54 1.24
CA TRP A 7 -15.25 -8.71 0.24
C TRP A 7 -14.77 -7.25 0.31
N VAL A 8 -14.76 -6.64 1.50
CA VAL A 8 -14.30 -5.25 1.73
C VAL A 8 -12.86 -5.06 1.23
N PHE A 9 -11.97 -5.99 1.56
CA PHE A 9 -10.58 -5.97 1.09
C PHE A 9 -10.48 -5.95 -0.45
N TYR A 10 -11.18 -6.84 -1.16
CA TYR A 10 -11.14 -6.83 -2.63
C TYR A 10 -11.85 -5.62 -3.23
N ALA A 11 -12.89 -5.12 -2.57
CA ALA A 11 -13.62 -3.93 -3.02
C ALA A 11 -12.68 -2.71 -3.02
N ALA A 12 -11.90 -2.49 -1.94
CA ALA A 12 -10.92 -1.41 -1.85
C ALA A 12 -9.99 -1.39 -3.07
N THR A 13 -9.29 -2.49 -3.34
CA THR A 13 -8.37 -2.59 -4.47
C THR A 13 -9.07 -2.45 -5.83
N ALA A 14 -10.27 -3.03 -5.99
CA ALA A 14 -11.03 -2.91 -7.22
C ALA A 14 -11.43 -1.45 -7.51
N TYR A 15 -11.92 -0.72 -6.51
CA TYR A 15 -12.25 0.70 -6.65
C TYR A 15 -11.01 1.56 -6.89
N THR A 16 -9.88 1.24 -6.25
CA THR A 16 -8.59 1.87 -6.55
C THR A 16 -8.23 1.72 -8.03
N TRP A 17 -8.40 0.54 -8.62
CA TRP A 17 -8.14 0.36 -10.05
C TRP A 17 -9.14 1.06 -10.96
N LEU A 18 -10.41 1.15 -10.57
CA LEU A 18 -11.45 1.86 -11.30
C LEU A 18 -11.35 3.39 -11.20
N GLY A 19 -10.58 3.91 -10.24
CA GLY A 19 -10.47 5.35 -9.99
C GLY A 19 -11.60 5.93 -9.16
N ASP A 20 -12.41 5.08 -8.51
CA ASP A 20 -13.44 5.51 -7.56
C ASP A 20 -12.78 5.71 -6.19
N ASP A 21 -12.12 6.85 -6.04
CA ASP A 21 -11.24 7.12 -4.90
C ASP A 21 -12.01 7.20 -3.58
N ASP A 22 -13.29 7.60 -3.59
CA ASP A 22 -14.12 7.70 -2.38
C ASP A 22 -14.45 6.30 -1.82
N ARG A 23 -14.89 5.37 -2.67
CA ARG A 23 -15.16 3.99 -2.23
C ARG A 23 -13.89 3.21 -1.94
N ALA A 24 -12.81 3.49 -2.67
CA ALA A 24 -11.50 2.91 -2.39
C ALA A 24 -11.04 3.26 -0.97
N GLU A 25 -11.11 4.54 -0.60
CA GLU A 25 -10.76 5.01 0.74
C GLU A 25 -11.64 4.40 1.83
N GLU A 26 -12.97 4.42 1.65
CA GLU A 26 -13.92 3.85 2.60
C GLU A 26 -13.57 2.39 2.94
N HIS A 27 -13.40 1.55 1.92
CA HIS A 27 -13.13 0.13 2.12
C HIS A 27 -11.70 -0.16 2.56
N ALA A 28 -10.73 0.67 2.19
CA ALA A 28 -9.36 0.53 2.70
C ALA A 28 -9.30 0.83 4.20
N LEU A 29 -9.96 1.91 4.65
CA LEU A 29 -10.07 2.24 6.08
C LEU A 29 -10.82 1.15 6.85
N GLU A 30 -11.93 0.63 6.32
CA GLU A 30 -12.68 -0.47 6.91
C GLU A 30 -11.82 -1.75 6.99
N THR A 31 -11.01 -2.05 5.96
CA THR A 31 -10.07 -3.18 5.97
C THR A 31 -9.05 -3.06 7.09
N ILE A 32 -8.43 -1.88 7.26
CA ILE A 32 -7.48 -1.61 8.34
C ILE A 32 -8.17 -1.78 9.69
N GLN A 33 -9.35 -1.19 9.87
CA GLN A 33 -10.11 -1.28 11.11
C GLN A 33 -10.47 -2.72 11.49
N MET A 34 -10.91 -3.55 10.53
CA MET A 34 -11.31 -4.94 10.77
C MET A 34 -10.14 -5.85 11.18
N HIS A 35 -8.94 -5.57 10.70
CA HIS A 35 -7.80 -6.49 10.81
C HIS A 35 -6.72 -6.01 11.77
N THR A 36 -6.75 -4.76 12.22
CA THR A 36 -5.83 -4.22 13.23
C THR A 36 -6.38 -4.46 14.65
N ARG A 37 -5.55 -5.07 15.50
CA ARG A 37 -5.84 -5.34 16.91
C ARG A 37 -5.54 -4.09 17.76
N PRO A 38 -6.09 -4.02 19.00
CA PRO A 38 -5.81 -2.90 19.90
C PRO A 38 -4.32 -2.70 20.26
N ASP A 39 -3.50 -3.75 20.15
CA ASP A 39 -2.05 -3.68 20.37
C ASP A 39 -1.26 -3.22 19.13
N GLY A 40 -1.94 -2.87 18.04
CA GLY A 40 -1.35 -2.44 16.77
C GLY A 40 -0.96 -3.59 15.84
N THR A 41 -1.02 -4.85 16.27
CA THR A 41 -0.73 -6.00 15.40
C THR A 41 -1.91 -6.32 14.48
N SER A 42 -1.66 -7.01 13.37
CA SER A 42 -2.74 -7.44 12.46
C SER A 42 -3.00 -8.95 12.50
N ASN A 43 -4.26 -9.36 12.36
CA ASN A 43 -4.62 -10.75 12.07
C ASN A 43 -4.54 -11.11 10.58
N ALA A 44 -4.42 -10.11 9.70
CA ALA A 44 -4.25 -10.26 8.26
C ALA A 44 -3.27 -9.19 7.73
N PRO A 45 -1.98 -9.24 8.11
CA PRO A 45 -1.02 -8.16 7.85
C PRO A 45 -0.90 -7.79 6.37
N MET A 46 -0.99 -8.76 5.45
CA MET A 46 -0.95 -8.47 4.01
C MET A 46 -2.15 -7.65 3.53
N ARG A 47 -3.36 -7.88 4.08
CA ARG A 47 -4.55 -7.09 3.72
C ARG A 47 -4.42 -5.66 4.22
N VAL A 48 -3.85 -5.48 5.40
CA VAL A 48 -3.60 -4.15 5.98
C VAL A 48 -2.55 -3.41 5.15
N ALA A 49 -1.45 -4.07 4.78
CA ALA A 49 -0.43 -3.48 3.91
C ALA A 49 -1.00 -3.05 2.54
N ASP A 50 -1.79 -3.91 1.89
CA ASP A 50 -2.43 -3.58 0.62
C ASP A 50 -3.43 -2.41 0.76
N ALA A 51 -4.19 -2.36 1.86
CA ALA A 51 -5.11 -1.25 2.14
C ALA A 51 -4.36 0.07 2.34
N HIS A 52 -3.20 0.06 3.00
CA HIS A 52 -2.33 1.23 3.06
C HIS A 52 -1.83 1.66 1.68
N ILE A 53 -1.46 0.71 0.80
CA ILE A 53 -1.11 1.05 -0.59
C ILE A 53 -2.30 1.69 -1.34
N ASP A 54 -3.50 1.15 -1.16
CA ASP A 54 -4.73 1.70 -1.76
C ASP A 54 -5.00 3.14 -1.28
N LEU A 55 -4.87 3.42 0.03
CA LEU A 55 -4.94 4.77 0.57
C LEU A 55 -3.85 5.68 0.02
N GLY A 56 -2.62 5.17 -0.12
CA GLY A 56 -1.52 5.92 -0.72
C GLY A 56 -1.84 6.37 -2.15
N ILE A 57 -2.45 5.48 -2.95
CA ILE A 57 -2.87 5.79 -4.33
C ILE A 57 -3.96 6.86 -4.32
N VAL A 58 -4.96 6.74 -3.44
CA VAL A 58 -6.04 7.73 -3.30
C VAL A 58 -5.48 9.10 -2.91
N HIS A 59 -4.61 9.18 -1.90
CA HIS A 59 -3.99 10.44 -1.49
C HIS A 59 -3.16 11.08 -2.61
N ALA A 60 -2.36 10.27 -3.32
CA ALA A 60 -1.57 10.77 -4.45
C ALA A 60 -2.46 11.29 -5.59
N ARG A 61 -3.62 10.65 -5.85
CA ARG A 61 -4.58 11.14 -6.85
C ARG A 61 -5.24 12.44 -6.44
N ARG A 62 -5.50 12.63 -5.14
CA ARG A 62 -6.12 13.82 -4.55
C ARG A 62 -5.16 14.97 -4.27
N GLY A 63 -3.89 14.86 -4.65
CA GLY A 63 -2.94 15.97 -4.50
C GLY A 63 -2.11 15.93 -3.21
N ASN A 64 -2.31 14.94 -2.33
CA ASN A 64 -1.61 14.85 -1.05
C ASN A 64 -0.43 13.86 -1.11
N LEU A 65 0.74 14.36 -1.49
CA LEU A 65 1.95 13.54 -1.62
C LEU A 65 2.45 13.03 -0.26
N ASP A 66 2.47 13.88 0.76
CA ASP A 66 2.97 13.51 2.10
C ASP A 66 2.19 12.30 2.65
N ALA A 67 0.85 12.38 2.63
CA ALA A 67 0.03 11.26 3.07
C ALA A 67 0.19 10.03 2.16
N ALA A 68 0.38 10.22 0.84
CA ALA A 68 0.60 9.10 -0.06
C ALA A 68 1.86 8.30 0.29
N VAL A 69 2.95 9.01 0.57
CA VAL A 69 4.24 8.43 0.95
C VAL A 69 4.15 7.80 2.34
N GLU A 70 3.52 8.48 3.31
CA GLU A 70 3.32 7.96 4.66
C GLU A 70 2.58 6.61 4.64
N GLN A 71 1.48 6.51 3.89
CA GLN A 71 0.74 5.25 3.73
C GLN A 71 1.60 4.16 3.06
N GLY A 72 2.36 4.54 2.01
CA GLY A 72 3.26 3.62 1.33
C GLY A 72 4.39 3.08 2.24
N MET A 73 5.00 3.93 3.07
CA MET A 73 6.02 3.54 4.03
C MET A 73 5.42 2.66 5.14
N THR A 74 4.24 3.01 5.65
CA THR A 74 3.50 2.19 6.62
C THR A 74 3.28 0.77 6.09
N ALA A 75 2.93 0.63 4.81
CA ALA A 75 2.78 -0.69 4.19
C ALA A 75 4.08 -1.51 4.17
N PHE A 76 5.24 -0.85 4.01
CA PHE A 76 6.55 -1.51 4.04
C PHE A 76 7.01 -1.93 5.44
N ASP A 77 6.53 -1.26 6.50
CA ASP A 77 6.90 -1.52 7.89
C ASP A 77 6.08 -2.64 8.54
N ILE A 78 4.99 -3.07 7.90
CA ILE A 78 4.17 -4.18 8.40
C ILE A 78 4.94 -5.51 8.29
N ASP A 79 5.02 -6.23 9.41
CA ASP A 79 5.58 -7.59 9.46
C ASP A 79 4.79 -8.54 8.54
N ARG A 80 5.46 -9.00 7.48
CA ARG A 80 4.82 -9.54 6.28
C ARG A 80 5.22 -10.97 5.97
N LYS A 81 4.32 -11.67 5.29
CA LYS A 81 4.53 -13.06 4.84
C LYS A 81 4.81 -13.18 3.33
N SER A 82 4.40 -12.19 2.52
CA SER A 82 4.56 -12.20 1.05
C SER A 82 5.18 -10.87 0.57
N LEU A 83 6.48 -10.89 0.28
CA LEU A 83 7.20 -9.75 -0.30
C LEU A 83 6.75 -9.47 -1.76
N THR A 84 6.41 -10.51 -2.51
CA THR A 84 6.02 -10.40 -3.93
C THR A 84 4.79 -9.54 -4.14
N ASP A 85 3.71 -9.82 -3.40
CA ASP A 85 2.44 -9.12 -3.57
C ASP A 85 2.60 -7.64 -3.22
N LEU A 86 3.24 -7.34 -2.09
CA LEU A 86 3.49 -5.96 -1.67
C LEU A 86 4.31 -5.19 -2.70
N VAL A 87 5.38 -5.77 -3.25
CA VAL A 87 6.20 -5.08 -4.26
C VAL A 87 5.39 -4.78 -5.52
N ASN A 88 4.50 -5.69 -5.93
CA ASN A 88 3.63 -5.45 -7.08
C ASN A 88 2.63 -4.32 -6.81
N ARG A 89 2.02 -4.29 -5.62
CA ARG A 89 1.11 -3.20 -5.22
C ARG A 89 1.85 -1.87 -5.06
N ALA A 90 3.03 -1.86 -4.44
CA ALA A 90 3.87 -0.68 -4.29
C ALA A 90 4.32 -0.09 -5.64
N ALA A 91 4.49 -0.93 -6.67
CA ALA A 91 4.76 -0.45 -8.03
C ALA A 91 3.61 0.40 -8.61
N ASP A 92 2.35 0.10 -8.26
CA ASP A 92 1.20 0.92 -8.66
C ASP A 92 1.23 2.29 -7.97
N LEU A 93 1.55 2.33 -6.67
CA LEU A 93 1.72 3.58 -5.93
C LEU A 93 2.89 4.40 -6.47
N ASP A 94 4.06 3.79 -6.66
CA ASP A 94 5.25 4.42 -7.23
C ASP A 94 4.91 5.05 -8.59
N ARG A 95 4.23 4.32 -9.47
CA ARG A 95 3.80 4.85 -10.76
C ARG A 95 2.91 6.08 -10.63
N VAL A 96 1.92 6.06 -9.73
CA VAL A 96 1.00 7.20 -9.51
C VAL A 96 1.75 8.41 -8.96
N ILE A 97 2.62 8.20 -7.97
CA ILE A 97 3.46 9.25 -7.36
C ILE A 97 4.41 9.84 -8.42
N ARG A 98 5.15 9.01 -9.15
CA ARG A 98 6.10 9.45 -10.18
C ARG A 98 5.43 10.20 -11.32
N GLN A 99 4.21 9.83 -11.71
CA GLN A 99 3.48 10.55 -12.75
C GLN A 99 3.09 11.97 -12.33
N ARG A 100 2.73 12.16 -11.06
CA ARG A 100 2.19 13.44 -10.54
C ARG A 100 3.24 14.34 -9.90
N TYR A 101 4.25 13.77 -9.26
CA TYR A 101 5.18 14.45 -8.35
C TYR A 101 6.65 14.26 -8.72
N ARG A 102 6.97 14.05 -10.00
CA ARG A 102 8.34 13.72 -10.49
C ARG A 102 9.48 14.69 -10.07
N ARG A 103 9.18 15.86 -9.51
CA ARG A 103 10.16 16.86 -9.07
C ARG A 103 10.27 16.97 -7.55
N GLU A 104 9.41 16.27 -6.82
CA GLU A 104 9.38 16.31 -5.36
C GLU A 104 10.37 15.31 -4.79
N ALA A 105 11.12 15.72 -3.77
CA ALA A 105 12.10 14.85 -3.11
C ALA A 105 11.45 13.60 -2.49
N LEU A 106 10.27 13.77 -1.87
CA LEU A 106 9.50 12.66 -1.29
C LEU A 106 9.08 11.61 -2.33
N ALA A 107 8.86 12.03 -3.58
CA ALA A 107 8.55 11.09 -4.66
C ALA A 107 9.76 10.24 -5.07
N GLU A 108 10.98 10.79 -4.93
CA GLU A 108 12.22 10.02 -5.15
C GLU A 108 12.50 9.09 -3.96
N GLU A 109 12.29 9.55 -2.73
CA GLU A 109 12.47 8.74 -1.52
C GLU A 109 11.60 7.46 -1.56
N PHE A 110 10.31 7.59 -1.89
CA PHE A 110 9.44 6.44 -2.04
C PHE A 110 9.89 5.52 -3.20
N HIS A 111 10.36 6.11 -4.30
CA HIS A 111 10.87 5.35 -5.44
C HIS A 111 12.10 4.50 -5.07
N GLU A 112 13.05 5.09 -4.34
CA GLU A 112 14.24 4.39 -3.86
C GLU A 112 13.87 3.23 -2.93
N ARG A 113 12.92 3.44 -2.01
CA ARG A 113 12.39 2.39 -1.14
C ARG A 113 11.79 1.24 -1.93
N TYR A 114 10.93 1.54 -2.91
CA TYR A 114 10.31 0.55 -3.80
C TYR A 114 11.36 -0.22 -4.61
N VAL A 115 12.32 0.47 -5.22
CA VAL A 115 13.39 -0.16 -6.01
C VAL A 115 14.22 -1.11 -5.15
N THR A 116 14.56 -0.72 -3.93
CA THR A 116 15.26 -1.57 -2.97
C THR A 116 14.46 -2.83 -2.65
N ALA A 117 13.17 -2.70 -2.34
CA ALA A 117 12.30 -3.85 -2.08
C ALA A 117 12.19 -4.78 -3.31
N ARG A 118 12.11 -4.21 -4.51
CA ARG A 118 12.05 -4.96 -5.77
C ARG A 118 13.35 -5.71 -6.06
N ARG A 119 14.51 -5.10 -5.76
CA ARG A 119 15.82 -5.78 -5.86
C ARG A 119 15.93 -6.93 -4.86
N ALA A 120 15.51 -6.73 -3.61
CA ALA A 120 15.48 -7.78 -2.59
C ALA A 120 14.67 -9.00 -3.06
N LEU A 121 13.50 -8.75 -3.64
CA LEU A 121 12.63 -9.79 -4.20
C LEU A 121 13.30 -10.56 -5.36
N ILE A 122 13.83 -9.84 -6.35
CA ILE A 122 14.43 -10.46 -7.56
C ILE A 122 15.68 -11.28 -7.20
N THR A 123 16.49 -10.77 -6.27
CA THR A 123 17.74 -11.42 -5.86
C THR A 123 17.54 -12.49 -4.78
N ARG A 124 16.32 -12.64 -4.25
CA ARG A 124 15.98 -13.50 -3.10
C ARG A 124 16.83 -13.20 -1.86
N ARG A 125 17.17 -11.92 -1.66
CA ARG A 125 18.02 -11.42 -0.58
C ARG A 125 17.22 -10.49 0.34
N PRO A 126 16.48 -11.04 1.32
CA PRO A 126 15.62 -10.25 2.19
C PRO A 126 16.39 -9.27 3.08
N GLU A 127 17.69 -9.48 3.32
CA GLU A 127 18.57 -8.61 4.10
C GLU A 127 18.78 -7.20 3.49
N LEU A 128 18.36 -6.98 2.25
CA LEU A 128 18.41 -5.66 1.61
C LEU A 128 17.25 -4.74 2.03
N LEU A 129 16.42 -5.18 2.98
CA LEU A 129 15.26 -4.44 3.48
C LEU A 129 15.54 -3.69 4.79
N ASP A 130 16.71 -3.94 5.40
CA ASP A 130 17.19 -3.35 6.66
C ASP A 130 17.85 -1.99 6.45
#